data_AF-R5B010-F1
#
_entry.id   AF-R5B010-F1
#
_cell.length_a   1.000
_cell.length_b   1.000
_cell.length_c   1.000
_cell.angle_alpha   90.00
_cell.angle_beta   90.00
_cell.angle_gamma   90.00
#
_symmetry.space_group_name_H-M   'P 1'
#
loop_
_entity.id
_entity.type
_entity.pdbx_description
1 polymer ?
#
loop_
_entity_poly.entity_id
_entity_poly.type
_entity_poly.pdbx_seq_one_letter_code
_entity_poly.pdbx_strand_id
1 'polypeptide(L)'
;MFQQMSPYKPPTPEELEKERKKQKREAIFAAIGEGISAMSNLYHTTQYAPNAFDPSEGMAATTKKRFDQLKRDREDNQRQYMDGFMRAMRLDAEDERDDRNWLHTLEREKLTDRYKEAADARAQAKADRDAAMAQLRMELMEGRINQQEAAARAKKIEADYADAYWQSRINKNNYRRPIGSGSRGGGGGKPGEYPWYDSDGNLHYARSYEAMRQNALNNGTWEEGTQQSTTQREQKDRRGNSKGSANTVTTKPAKGHSTKPKSNKKWSNASKIQY
;
A
#
# COMPACT_ATOMS: atom_id res chain seq x y z
N MET A 1 2.69 -3.12 -28.21
CA MET A 1 3.06 -2.55 -29.53
C MET A 1 4.58 -2.40 -29.74
N PHE A 2 5.36 -2.00 -28.73
CA PHE A 2 6.79 -1.71 -28.86
C PHE A 2 7.64 -2.85 -29.49
N GLN A 3 7.44 -4.10 -29.07
CA GLN A 3 8.20 -5.26 -29.57
C GLN A 3 8.00 -5.57 -31.07
N GLN A 4 6.88 -5.14 -31.66
CA GLN A 4 6.61 -5.30 -33.09
C GLN A 4 7.16 -4.15 -33.93
N MET A 5 7.33 -2.97 -33.33
CA MET A 5 7.82 -1.75 -33.98
C MET A 5 9.34 -1.54 -33.81
N SER A 6 9.96 -2.19 -32.84
CA SER A 6 11.40 -2.09 -32.58
C SER A 6 12.22 -2.83 -33.64
N PRO A 7 13.22 -2.18 -34.27
CA PRO A 7 14.05 -2.79 -35.31
C PRO A 7 15.04 -3.85 -34.77
N TYR A 8 15.27 -3.88 -33.45
CA TYR A 8 16.14 -4.85 -32.79
C TYR A 8 15.31 -5.94 -32.12
N LYS A 9 15.54 -7.19 -32.50
CA LYS A 9 15.06 -8.37 -31.76
C LYS A 9 16.25 -8.93 -30.98
N PRO A 10 16.12 -9.17 -29.66
CA PRO A 10 17.22 -9.76 -28.90
C PRO A 10 17.57 -11.13 -29.52
N PRO A 11 18.86 -11.40 -29.80
CA PRO A 11 19.29 -12.61 -30.47
C PRO A 11 18.96 -13.84 -29.63
N THR A 12 18.47 -14.89 -30.30
CA THR A 12 18.15 -16.15 -29.64
C THR A 12 19.42 -16.88 -29.17
N PRO A 13 19.36 -17.72 -28.13
CA PRO A 13 20.55 -18.41 -27.61
C PRO A 13 21.28 -19.25 -28.67
N GLU A 14 20.57 -19.80 -29.64
CA GLU A 14 21.16 -20.58 -30.74
C GLU A 14 21.95 -19.72 -31.75
N GLU A 15 21.51 -18.49 -32.00
CA GLU A 15 22.21 -17.54 -32.87
C GLU A 15 23.48 -17.02 -32.20
N LEU A 16 23.42 -16.76 -30.89
CA LEU A 16 24.59 -16.41 -30.09
C LEU A 16 25.66 -17.51 -30.11
N GLU A 17 25.25 -18.78 -30.01
CA GLU A 17 26.21 -19.89 -30.09
C GLU A 17 26.84 -20.05 -31.48
N LYS A 18 26.06 -19.89 -32.55
CA LYS A 18 26.58 -19.91 -33.94
C LYS A 18 27.58 -18.79 -34.15
N GLU A 19 27.28 -17.59 -33.66
CA GLU A 19 28.21 -16.46 -33.74
C GLU A 19 29.45 -16.67 -32.88
N ARG A 20 29.33 -17.22 -31.66
CA ARG A 20 30.51 -17.55 -30.84
C ARG A 20 31.39 -18.61 -31.50
N LYS A 21 30.80 -19.59 -32.19
CA LYS A 21 31.54 -20.57 -32.99
C LYS A 21 32.25 -19.90 -34.18
N LYS A 22 31.59 -18.95 -34.85
CA LYS A 22 32.19 -18.15 -35.93
C LYS A 22 33.34 -17.27 -35.43
N GLN A 23 33.16 -16.56 -34.32
CA GLN A 23 34.19 -15.76 -33.66
C GLN A 23 35.42 -16.60 -33.28
N LYS A 24 35.21 -17.78 -32.69
CA LYS A 24 36.29 -18.71 -32.35
C LYS A 24 37.06 -19.16 -33.60
N ARG A 25 36.37 -19.47 -34.70
CA ARG A 25 37.02 -19.86 -35.97
C ARG A 25 37.84 -18.71 -36.55
N GLU A 26 37.26 -17.53 -36.66
CA GLU A 26 37.95 -16.33 -37.19
C GLU A 26 39.17 -15.95 -36.33
N ALA A 27 39.06 -16.04 -34.99
CA ALA A 27 40.20 -15.82 -34.10
C ALA A 27 41.33 -16.85 -34.28
N ILE A 28 40.99 -18.13 -34.49
CA ILE A 28 41.97 -19.19 -34.76
C ILE A 28 42.66 -18.94 -36.11
N PHE A 29 41.91 -18.62 -37.17
CA PHE A 29 42.51 -18.31 -38.48
C PHE A 29 43.43 -17.09 -38.43
N ALA A 30 43.03 -16.02 -37.73
CA ALA A 30 43.86 -14.84 -37.55
C ALA A 30 45.14 -15.15 -36.76
N ALA A 31 45.06 -15.97 -35.71
CA ALA A 31 46.23 -16.40 -34.94
C ALA A 31 47.18 -17.29 -35.75
N ILE A 32 46.65 -18.18 -36.59
CA ILE A 32 47.46 -19.00 -37.50
C ILE A 32 48.15 -18.13 -38.55
N GLY A 33 47.43 -17.17 -39.16
CA GLY A 33 48.00 -16.23 -40.12
C GLY A 33 49.13 -15.38 -39.51
N GLU A 34 48.93 -14.91 -38.27
CA GLU A 34 49.95 -14.18 -37.53
C GLU A 34 51.16 -15.06 -37.18
N GLY A 35 50.94 -16.32 -36.76
CA GLY A 35 52.01 -17.28 -36.50
C GLY A 35 52.84 -17.62 -37.74
N ILE A 36 52.19 -17.77 -38.90
CA ILE A 36 52.89 -17.96 -40.19
C ILE A 36 53.69 -16.71 -40.55
N SER A 37 53.11 -15.51 -40.39
CA SER A 37 53.83 -14.25 -40.66
C SER A 37 55.02 -14.03 -39.73
N ALA A 38 54.90 -14.40 -38.45
CA ALA A 38 55.97 -14.32 -37.47
C ALA A 38 57.11 -15.29 -37.82
N MET A 39 56.78 -16.55 -38.16
CA MET A 39 57.77 -17.54 -38.58
C MET A 39 58.45 -17.18 -39.89
N SER A 40 57.70 -16.65 -40.87
CA SER A 40 58.25 -16.18 -42.15
C SER A 40 59.18 -14.99 -41.96
N ASN A 41 58.79 -14.00 -41.15
CA ASN A 41 59.64 -12.88 -40.80
C ASN A 41 60.90 -13.36 -40.07
N LEU A 42 60.79 -14.32 -39.14
CA LEU A 42 61.93 -14.92 -38.47
C LEU A 42 62.89 -15.59 -39.46
N TYR A 43 62.37 -16.37 -40.43
CA TYR A 43 63.17 -16.95 -41.51
C TYR A 43 63.88 -15.88 -42.37
N HIS A 44 63.20 -14.83 -42.79
CA HIS A 44 63.81 -13.77 -43.61
C HIS A 44 64.82 -12.92 -42.82
N THR A 45 64.61 -12.68 -41.54
CA THR A 45 65.60 -11.99 -40.69
C THR A 45 66.89 -12.79 -40.52
N THR A 46 66.84 -14.12 -40.59
CA THR A 46 68.07 -14.95 -40.64
C THR A 46 68.87 -14.73 -41.92
N GLN A 47 68.23 -14.22 -42.98
CA GLN A 47 68.85 -13.87 -44.26
C GLN A 47 69.19 -12.37 -44.35
N TYR A 48 69.44 -11.71 -43.20
CA TYR A 48 69.74 -10.27 -43.09
C TYR A 48 68.61 -9.32 -43.53
N ALA A 49 67.37 -9.79 -43.70
CA ALA A 49 66.23 -8.89 -43.90
C ALA A 49 65.87 -8.15 -42.59
N PRO A 50 65.40 -6.89 -42.65
CA PRO A 50 64.92 -6.18 -41.46
C PRO A 50 63.65 -6.82 -40.89
N ASN A 51 63.49 -6.77 -39.57
CA ASN A 51 62.29 -7.26 -38.88
C ASN A 51 61.09 -6.37 -39.21
N ALA A 52 60.07 -6.94 -39.86
CA ALA A 52 58.84 -6.24 -40.25
C ALA A 52 57.59 -6.76 -39.51
N PHE A 53 57.74 -7.66 -38.54
CA PHE A 53 56.61 -8.22 -37.79
C PHE A 53 56.16 -7.28 -36.67
N ASP A 54 54.91 -6.81 -36.75
CA ASP A 54 54.25 -6.05 -35.69
C ASP A 54 52.98 -6.77 -35.20
N PRO A 55 52.97 -7.32 -33.97
CA PRO A 55 51.80 -7.98 -33.39
C PRO A 55 50.65 -7.03 -33.02
N SER A 56 50.90 -5.71 -32.98
CA SER A 56 49.89 -4.69 -32.66
C SER A 56 49.04 -4.28 -33.87
N GLU A 57 49.60 -4.43 -35.07
CA GLU A 57 48.94 -4.15 -36.36
C GLU A 57 48.55 -5.43 -37.13
N GLY A 58 48.93 -6.60 -36.59
CA GLY A 58 48.67 -7.91 -37.17
C GLY A 58 47.20 -8.30 -37.30
N MET A 59 46.97 -9.40 -38.02
CA MET A 59 45.63 -9.91 -38.33
C MET A 59 44.83 -10.28 -37.06
N ALA A 60 45.47 -10.75 -35.98
CA ALA A 60 44.74 -11.04 -34.75
C ALA A 60 44.34 -9.76 -34.01
N ALA A 61 45.16 -8.71 -34.03
CA ALA A 61 44.85 -7.43 -33.40
C ALA A 61 43.68 -6.71 -34.07
N THR A 62 43.66 -6.67 -35.40
CA THR A 62 42.54 -6.11 -36.19
C THR A 62 41.24 -6.91 -36.01
N THR A 63 41.34 -8.25 -35.98
CA THR A 63 40.20 -9.15 -35.73
C THR A 63 39.61 -8.95 -34.32
N LYS A 64 40.47 -8.81 -33.30
CA LYS A 64 40.04 -8.49 -31.92
C LYS A 64 39.28 -7.16 -31.86
N LYS A 65 39.85 -6.09 -32.42
CA LYS A 65 39.21 -4.75 -32.47
C LYS A 65 37.82 -4.81 -33.12
N ARG A 66 37.66 -5.56 -34.23
CA ARG A 66 36.37 -5.75 -34.90
C ARG A 66 35.35 -6.47 -34.01
N PHE A 67 35.76 -7.51 -33.29
CA PHE A 67 34.86 -8.22 -32.39
C PHE A 67 34.48 -7.41 -31.16
N ASP A 68 35.42 -6.63 -30.61
CA ASP A 68 35.15 -5.73 -29.49
C ASP A 68 34.15 -4.65 -29.89
N GLN A 69 34.27 -4.10 -31.09
CA GLN A 69 33.29 -3.15 -31.64
C GLN A 69 31.91 -3.80 -31.84
N LEU A 70 31.84 -4.97 -32.48
CA LEU A 70 30.57 -5.69 -32.66
C LEU A 70 29.89 -6.07 -31.34
N LYS A 71 30.69 -6.37 -30.31
CA LYS A 71 30.18 -6.64 -28.97
C LYS A 71 29.61 -5.37 -28.34
N ARG A 72 30.32 -4.25 -28.44
CA ARG A 72 29.86 -2.95 -27.94
C ARG A 72 28.57 -2.51 -28.62
N ASP A 73 28.49 -2.57 -29.95
CA ASP A 73 27.29 -2.20 -30.70
C ASP A 73 26.09 -3.07 -30.32
N ARG A 74 26.31 -4.35 -30.02
CA ARG A 74 25.26 -5.26 -29.55
C ARG A 74 24.77 -4.89 -28.16
N GLU A 75 25.68 -4.61 -27.24
CA GLU A 75 25.34 -4.18 -25.88
C GLU A 75 24.58 -2.85 -25.91
N ASP A 76 25.01 -1.89 -26.74
CA ASP A 76 24.34 -0.59 -26.89
C ASP A 76 22.95 -0.75 -27.53
N ASN A 77 22.81 -1.56 -28.57
CA ASN A 77 21.50 -1.85 -29.18
C ASN A 77 20.56 -2.58 -28.21
N GLN A 78 21.06 -3.54 -27.43
CA GLN A 78 20.28 -4.22 -26.41
C GLN A 78 19.84 -3.27 -25.30
N ARG A 79 20.72 -2.36 -24.86
CA ARG A 79 20.39 -1.32 -23.88
C ARG A 79 19.31 -0.39 -24.40
N GLN A 80 19.43 0.10 -25.63
CA GLN A 80 18.41 0.97 -26.24
C GLN A 80 17.06 0.28 -26.38
N TYR A 81 17.05 -1.00 -26.78
CA TYR A 81 15.84 -1.81 -26.84
C TYR A 81 15.18 -1.95 -25.45
N MET A 82 15.97 -2.30 -24.43
CA MET A 82 15.45 -2.47 -23.07
C MET A 82 14.94 -1.15 -22.47
N ASP A 83 15.67 -0.05 -22.66
CA ASP A 83 15.23 1.27 -22.21
C ASP A 83 13.94 1.70 -22.90
N GLY A 84 13.86 1.55 -24.24
CA GLY A 84 12.64 1.84 -24.99
C GLY A 84 11.45 0.98 -24.55
N PHE A 85 11.67 -0.30 -24.28
CA PHE A 85 10.64 -1.22 -23.78
C PHE A 85 10.14 -0.80 -22.40
N MET A 86 11.05 -0.47 -21.49
CA MET A 86 10.71 -0.02 -20.13
C MET A 86 9.96 1.32 -20.16
N ARG A 87 10.34 2.24 -21.06
CA ARG A 87 9.61 3.50 -21.27
C ARG A 87 8.21 3.26 -21.79
N ALA A 88 8.05 2.40 -22.79
CA ALA A 88 6.74 2.06 -23.34
C ALA A 88 5.83 1.45 -22.25
N MET A 89 6.33 0.48 -21.48
CA MET A 89 5.60 -0.10 -20.34
C MET A 89 5.21 0.95 -19.29
N ARG A 90 6.06 1.94 -19.04
CA ARG A 90 5.76 3.02 -18.11
C ARG A 90 4.63 3.89 -18.63
N LEU A 91 4.68 4.29 -19.89
CA LEU A 91 3.65 5.12 -20.52
C LEU A 91 2.30 4.40 -20.51
N ASP A 92 2.27 3.13 -20.92
CA ASP A 92 1.05 2.31 -20.87
C ASP A 92 0.47 2.25 -19.44
N ALA A 93 1.32 2.10 -18.43
CA ALA A 93 0.91 2.07 -17.02
C ALA A 93 0.50 3.45 -16.45
N GLU A 94 1.01 4.54 -17.00
CA GLU A 94 0.63 5.91 -16.67
C GLU A 94 -0.75 6.23 -17.26
N ASP A 95 -0.97 5.90 -18.54
CA ASP A 95 -2.26 6.05 -19.21
C ASP A 95 -3.37 5.28 -18.47
N GLU A 96 -3.14 4.02 -18.08
CA GLU A 96 -4.09 3.25 -17.28
C GLU A 96 -4.40 3.89 -15.90
N ARG A 97 -3.42 4.57 -15.30
CA ARG A 97 -3.64 5.28 -14.03
C ARG A 97 -4.49 6.52 -14.24
N ASP A 98 -4.21 7.27 -15.29
CA ASP A 98 -4.95 8.49 -15.61
C ASP A 98 -6.39 8.19 -15.98
N ASP A 99 -6.65 7.11 -16.73
CA ASP A 99 -8.00 6.62 -17.01
C ASP A 99 -8.75 6.25 -15.72
N ARG A 100 -8.11 5.52 -14.81
CA ARG A 100 -8.73 5.19 -13.51
C ARG A 100 -9.00 6.44 -12.68
N ASN A 101 -8.07 7.38 -12.66
CA ASN A 101 -8.23 8.64 -11.93
C ASN A 101 -9.40 9.44 -12.51
N TRP A 102 -9.51 9.53 -13.83
CA TRP A 102 -10.60 10.20 -14.53
C TRP A 102 -11.96 9.54 -14.24
N LEU A 103 -12.02 8.21 -14.24
CA LEU A 103 -13.24 7.48 -13.84
C LEU A 103 -13.63 7.81 -12.39
N HIS A 104 -12.67 7.87 -11.48
CA HIS A 104 -12.93 8.24 -10.09
C HIS A 104 -13.37 9.70 -9.93
N THR A 105 -12.86 10.64 -10.73
CA THR A 105 -13.34 12.03 -10.69
C THR A 105 -14.77 12.11 -11.21
N LEU A 106 -15.10 11.40 -12.29
CA LEU A 106 -16.46 11.36 -12.84
C LEU A 106 -17.47 10.74 -11.86
N GLU A 107 -17.07 9.68 -11.15
CA GLU A 107 -17.90 9.09 -10.09
C GLU A 107 -18.13 10.05 -8.93
N ARG A 108 -17.09 10.80 -8.52
CA ARG A 108 -17.21 11.82 -7.47
C ARG A 108 -18.16 12.93 -7.90
N GLU A 109 -18.05 13.42 -9.12
CA GLU A 109 -18.92 14.45 -9.66
C GLU A 109 -20.38 13.98 -9.66
N LYS A 110 -20.66 12.79 -10.22
CA LYS A 110 -22.00 12.19 -10.18
C LYS A 110 -22.55 12.06 -8.76
N LEU A 111 -21.71 11.67 -7.81
CA LEU A 111 -22.10 11.57 -6.41
C LEU A 111 -22.40 12.95 -5.81
N THR A 112 -21.59 13.97 -6.11
CA THR A 112 -21.83 15.34 -5.65
C THR A 112 -23.12 15.92 -6.22
N ASP A 113 -23.43 15.65 -7.48
CA ASP A 113 -24.67 16.11 -8.11
C ASP A 113 -25.89 15.46 -7.46
N ARG A 114 -25.85 14.15 -7.22
CA ARG A 114 -26.89 13.46 -6.44
C ARG A 114 -27.07 14.03 -5.03
N TYR A 115 -25.97 14.41 -4.37
CA TYR A 115 -26.06 15.03 -3.05
C TYR A 115 -26.69 16.43 -3.10
N LYS A 116 -26.37 17.23 -4.12
CA LYS A 116 -26.99 18.55 -4.35
C LYS A 116 -28.49 18.40 -4.65
N GLU A 117 -28.86 17.54 -5.59
CA GLU A 117 -30.26 17.28 -5.94
C GLU A 117 -31.06 16.79 -4.72
N ALA A 118 -30.50 15.88 -3.92
CA ALA A 118 -31.13 15.45 -2.68
C ALA A 118 -31.18 16.56 -1.61
N ALA A 119 -30.25 17.52 -1.60
CA ALA A 119 -30.31 18.67 -0.71
C ALA A 119 -31.39 19.65 -1.15
N ASP A 120 -31.50 19.92 -2.45
CA ASP A 120 -32.52 20.79 -3.04
C ASP A 120 -33.92 20.22 -2.83
N ALA A 121 -34.12 18.91 -3.03
CA ALA A 121 -35.38 18.23 -2.74
C ALA A 121 -35.80 18.35 -1.26
N ARG A 122 -34.83 18.29 -0.33
CA ARG A 122 -35.12 18.51 1.11
C ARG A 122 -35.46 19.96 1.41
N ALA A 123 -34.80 20.90 0.75
CA ALA A 123 -35.09 22.32 0.89
C ALA A 123 -36.50 22.65 0.36
N GLN A 124 -36.88 22.09 -0.80
CA GLN A 124 -38.24 22.19 -1.35
C GLN A 124 -39.28 21.59 -0.41
N ALA A 125 -39.09 20.35 0.06
CA ALA A 125 -40.03 19.73 0.99
C ALA A 125 -40.20 20.54 2.29
N LYS A 126 -39.13 21.18 2.78
CA LYS A 126 -39.21 22.08 3.93
C LYS A 126 -40.00 23.36 3.59
N ALA A 127 -39.76 23.95 2.44
CA ALA A 127 -40.50 25.13 1.98
C ALA A 127 -42.00 24.83 1.82
N ASP A 128 -42.35 23.66 1.27
CA ASP A 128 -43.74 23.22 1.11
C ASP A 128 -44.42 23.02 2.47
N ARG A 129 -43.73 22.43 3.45
CA ARG A 129 -44.21 22.32 4.84
C ARG A 129 -44.48 23.69 5.44
N ASP A 130 -43.51 24.61 5.31
CA ASP A 130 -43.60 25.95 5.88
C ASP A 130 -44.74 26.74 5.22
N ALA A 131 -44.95 26.58 3.90
CA ALA A 131 -46.07 27.15 3.17
C ALA A 131 -47.43 26.60 3.63
N ALA A 132 -47.55 25.27 3.80
CA ALA A 132 -48.77 24.63 4.29
C ALA A 132 -49.12 25.09 5.72
N MET A 133 -48.11 25.22 6.59
CA MET A 133 -48.29 25.75 7.94
C MET A 133 -48.67 27.23 7.95
N ALA A 134 -48.14 28.02 7.02
CA ALA A 134 -48.51 29.43 6.86
C ALA A 134 -49.96 29.59 6.38
N GLN A 135 -50.38 28.79 5.40
CA GLN A 135 -51.78 28.78 4.92
C GLN A 135 -52.75 28.42 6.05
N LEU A 136 -52.44 27.39 6.83
CA LEU A 136 -53.25 26.98 7.97
C LEU A 136 -53.36 28.08 9.04
N ARG A 137 -52.28 28.83 9.28
CA ARG A 137 -52.30 30.02 10.14
C ARG A 137 -53.21 31.13 9.59
N MET A 138 -53.20 31.35 8.28
CA MET A 138 -54.08 32.33 7.64
C MET A 138 -55.55 31.91 7.76
N GLU A 139 -55.89 30.65 7.48
CA GLU A 139 -57.25 30.12 7.62
C GLU A 139 -57.78 30.25 9.07
N LEU A 140 -56.89 30.08 10.07
CA LEU A 140 -57.22 30.31 11.47
C LEU A 140 -57.49 31.79 11.77
N MET A 141 -56.67 32.72 11.24
CA MET A 141 -56.89 34.17 11.39
C MET A 141 -58.17 34.64 10.70
N GLU A 142 -58.49 34.07 9.53
CA GLU A 142 -59.72 34.36 8.79
C GLU A 142 -60.98 33.76 9.45
N GLY A 143 -60.82 32.98 10.52
CA GLY A 143 -61.93 32.35 11.23
C GLY A 143 -62.59 31.19 10.47
N ARG A 144 -61.97 30.71 9.39
CA ARG A 144 -62.48 29.60 8.56
C ARG A 144 -62.38 28.24 9.26
N ILE A 145 -61.49 28.12 10.24
CA ILE A 145 -61.26 26.93 11.05
C ILE A 145 -61.09 27.33 12.51
N ASN A 146 -61.52 26.45 13.40
CA ASN A 146 -61.35 26.67 14.84
C ASN A 146 -59.94 26.27 15.32
N GLN A 147 -59.54 26.70 16.52
CA GLN A 147 -58.20 26.40 17.06
C GLN A 147 -57.92 24.89 17.21
N GLN A 148 -58.94 24.07 17.50
CA GLN A 148 -58.79 22.62 17.65
C GLN A 148 -58.53 21.94 16.29
N GLU A 149 -59.24 22.36 15.24
CA GLU A 149 -59.05 21.89 13.86
C GLU A 149 -57.72 22.33 13.29
N ALA A 150 -57.30 23.58 13.55
CA ALA A 150 -55.97 24.05 13.17
C ALA A 150 -54.87 23.22 13.85
N ALA A 151 -54.99 22.94 15.15
CA ALA A 151 -54.04 22.09 15.86
C ALA A 151 -54.01 20.64 15.32
N ALA A 152 -55.17 20.07 14.97
CA ALA A 152 -55.26 18.74 14.38
C ALA A 152 -54.64 18.66 12.98
N ARG A 153 -54.89 19.67 12.13
CA ARG A 153 -54.31 19.76 10.78
C ARG A 153 -52.80 20.02 10.82
N ALA A 154 -52.32 20.85 11.73
CA ALA A 154 -50.89 21.07 11.93
C ALA A 154 -50.15 19.79 12.35
N LYS A 155 -50.75 18.99 13.25
CA LYS A 155 -50.20 17.67 13.63
C LYS A 155 -50.16 16.69 12.47
N LYS A 156 -51.14 16.72 11.56
CA LYS A 156 -51.13 15.88 10.36
C LYS A 156 -50.00 16.28 9.40
N ILE A 157 -49.87 17.58 9.09
CA ILE A 157 -48.78 18.11 8.24
C ILE A 157 -47.41 17.77 8.85
N GLU A 158 -47.28 17.86 10.18
CA GLU A 158 -46.05 17.48 10.88
C GLU A 158 -45.79 15.97 10.86
N ALA A 159 -46.82 15.13 10.97
CA ALA A 159 -46.71 13.68 10.85
C ALA A 159 -46.29 13.24 9.44
N ASP A 160 -46.95 13.78 8.40
CA ASP A 160 -46.63 13.49 6.99
C ASP A 160 -45.19 13.90 6.65
N TYR A 161 -44.73 15.04 7.16
CA TYR A 161 -43.35 15.49 7.03
C TYR A 161 -42.37 14.67 7.87
N ALA A 162 -42.77 14.24 9.07
CA ALA A 162 -41.94 13.40 9.92
C ALA A 162 -41.68 12.05 9.24
N ASP A 163 -42.69 11.44 8.64
CA ASP A 163 -42.55 10.18 7.89
C ASP A 163 -41.61 10.35 6.69
N ALA A 164 -41.76 11.42 5.91
CA ALA A 164 -40.84 11.75 4.83
C ALA A 164 -39.39 11.98 5.33
N TYR A 165 -39.24 12.66 6.47
CA TYR A 165 -37.94 12.92 7.11
C TYR A 165 -37.29 11.62 7.63
N TRP A 166 -38.06 10.75 8.27
CA TRP A 166 -37.63 9.43 8.75
C TRP A 166 -37.25 8.52 7.60
N GLN A 167 -38.04 8.46 6.52
CA GLN A 167 -37.70 7.74 5.29
C GLN A 167 -36.41 8.28 4.66
N SER A 168 -36.21 9.60 4.64
CA SER A 168 -34.95 10.23 4.19
C SER A 168 -33.75 9.80 5.03
N ARG A 169 -33.90 9.70 6.36
CA ARG A 169 -32.85 9.23 7.28
C ARG A 169 -32.55 7.75 7.10
N ILE A 170 -33.58 6.92 6.94
CA ILE A 170 -33.45 5.48 6.67
C ILE A 170 -32.74 5.28 5.33
N ASN A 171 -33.13 6.00 4.28
CA ASN A 171 -32.47 5.96 2.98
C ASN A 171 -31.00 6.40 3.08
N LYS A 172 -30.67 7.44 3.87
CA LYS A 172 -29.29 7.85 4.15
C LYS A 172 -28.50 6.77 4.92
N ASN A 173 -29.15 6.02 5.81
CA ASN A 173 -28.56 4.91 6.55
C ASN A 173 -28.33 3.68 5.64
N ASN A 174 -29.31 3.36 4.78
CA ASN A 174 -29.21 2.28 3.78
C ASN A 174 -28.17 2.59 2.70
N TYR A 175 -28.08 3.84 2.25
CA TYR A 175 -27.00 4.29 1.34
C TYR A 175 -25.62 4.27 2.03
N ARG A 176 -25.59 4.24 3.37
CA ARG A 176 -24.39 4.04 4.19
C ARG A 176 -24.00 2.56 4.39
N ARG A 177 -24.64 1.63 3.67
CA ARG A 177 -24.33 0.19 3.45
C ARG A 177 -25.35 -0.76 4.13
N PRO A 178 -25.70 -1.89 3.46
CA PRO A 178 -26.09 -3.10 4.17
C PRO A 178 -24.87 -3.59 4.97
N ILE A 179 -25.04 -3.71 6.28
CA ILE A 179 -24.05 -4.25 7.21
C ILE A 179 -23.89 -5.74 6.90
N GLY A 180 -22.94 -6.05 6.03
CA GLY A 180 -22.67 -7.41 5.58
C GLY A 180 -21.43 -7.49 4.71
N SER A 181 -20.34 -6.83 5.10
CA SER A 181 -18.98 -7.01 4.57
C SER A 181 -18.08 -5.90 5.13
N GLY A 182 -16.92 -6.25 5.69
CA GLY A 182 -15.98 -5.29 6.28
C GLY A 182 -15.55 -4.17 5.33
N SER A 183 -15.63 -2.93 5.80
CA SER A 183 -14.92 -1.75 5.30
C SER A 183 -14.98 -0.75 6.46
N ARG A 184 -13.92 -0.51 7.25
CA ARG A 184 -12.62 0.08 6.84
C ARG A 184 -12.80 1.20 5.82
N GLY A 185 -13.58 2.20 6.20
CA GLY A 185 -13.67 3.48 5.50
C GLY A 185 -12.79 4.54 6.16
N GLY A 186 -11.75 4.98 5.45
CA GLY A 186 -11.46 6.41 5.34
C GLY A 186 -10.48 7.03 6.34
N GLY A 187 -9.19 6.82 6.10
CA GLY A 187 -8.13 7.71 6.58
C GLY A 187 -6.79 7.13 6.19
N GLY A 188 -6.15 7.68 5.16
CA GLY A 188 -4.81 7.32 4.69
C GLY A 188 -3.68 7.67 5.68
N GLY A 189 -3.91 7.41 6.97
CA GLY A 189 -2.90 7.38 8.01
C GLY A 189 -2.62 5.92 8.35
N LYS A 190 -1.38 5.61 8.73
CA LYS A 190 -0.94 4.27 9.12
C LYS A 190 -1.98 3.58 10.02
N PRO A 191 -2.26 2.27 9.82
CA PRO A 191 -3.18 1.54 10.69
C PRO A 191 -2.76 1.75 12.14
N GLY A 192 -3.72 1.94 13.05
CA GLY A 192 -3.39 2.11 14.47
C GLY A 192 -2.55 0.92 14.94
N GLU A 193 -1.32 1.17 15.38
CA GLU A 193 -0.36 0.12 15.73
C GLU A 193 -0.50 -0.33 17.19
N TYR A 194 -1.24 0.44 18.01
CA TYR A 194 -1.31 0.26 19.47
C TYR A 194 -2.63 -0.37 19.92
N PRO A 195 -2.67 -1.66 20.27
CA PRO A 195 -3.89 -2.35 20.70
C PRO A 195 -4.35 -1.91 22.10
N TRP A 196 -5.66 -1.74 22.30
CA TRP A 196 -6.27 -1.52 23.61
C TRP A 196 -7.64 -2.21 23.73
N TYR A 197 -8.05 -2.52 24.96
CA TYR A 197 -9.34 -3.14 25.25
C TYR A 197 -10.32 -2.14 25.86
N ASP A 198 -11.58 -2.18 25.43
CA ASP A 198 -12.67 -1.49 26.14
C ASP A 198 -13.13 -2.27 27.38
N SER A 199 -14.01 -1.67 28.19
CA SER A 199 -14.56 -2.31 29.40
C SER A 199 -15.31 -3.61 29.11
N ASP A 200 -15.81 -3.76 27.89
CA ASP A 200 -16.57 -4.93 27.43
C ASP A 200 -15.65 -6.05 26.90
N GLY A 201 -14.34 -5.78 26.77
CA GLY A 201 -13.33 -6.73 26.32
C GLY A 201 -13.16 -6.81 24.80
N ASN A 202 -13.68 -5.85 24.03
CA ASN A 202 -13.42 -5.74 22.60
C ASN A 202 -12.06 -5.08 22.35
N LEU A 203 -11.36 -5.57 21.32
CA LEU A 203 -10.04 -5.08 20.92
C LEU A 203 -10.16 -3.93 19.92
N HIS A 204 -9.53 -2.81 20.24
CA HIS A 204 -9.43 -1.61 19.42
C HIS A 204 -7.96 -1.26 19.15
N TYR A 205 -7.73 -0.41 18.15
CA TYR A 205 -6.38 0.02 17.76
C TYR A 205 -6.29 1.53 17.76
N ALA A 206 -5.31 2.07 18.49
CA ALA A 206 -5.02 3.49 18.56
C ALA A 206 -3.84 3.87 17.65
N ARG A 207 -3.84 5.12 17.19
CA ARG A 207 -2.79 5.67 16.30
C ARG A 207 -1.51 6.08 17.04
N SER A 208 -1.52 6.14 18.37
CA SER A 208 -0.36 6.45 19.20
C SER A 208 -0.42 5.74 20.54
N TYR A 209 0.74 5.57 21.17
CA TYR A 209 0.85 4.97 22.51
C TYR A 209 0.08 5.77 23.56
N GLU A 210 0.11 7.10 23.51
CA GLU A 210 -0.61 7.93 24.48
C GLU A 210 -2.13 7.81 24.29
N ALA A 211 -2.61 7.72 23.04
CA ALA A 211 -4.02 7.47 22.77
C ALA A 211 -4.47 6.08 23.27
N MET A 212 -3.62 5.05 23.11
CA MET A 212 -3.84 3.72 23.69
C MET A 212 -3.94 3.79 25.21
N ARG A 213 -2.99 4.51 25.86
CA ARG A 213 -2.93 4.67 27.31
C ARG A 213 -4.17 5.39 27.86
N GLN A 214 -4.54 6.54 27.29
CA GLN A 214 -5.71 7.30 27.72
C GLN A 214 -7.00 6.50 27.53
N ASN A 215 -7.15 5.82 26.38
CA ASN A 215 -8.33 4.99 26.14
C ASN A 215 -8.40 3.80 27.10
N ALA A 216 -7.28 3.12 27.34
CA ALA A 216 -7.22 2.03 28.30
C ALA A 216 -7.48 2.48 29.75
N LEU A 217 -6.96 3.65 30.15
CA LEU A 217 -7.25 4.25 31.45
C LEU A 217 -8.75 4.58 31.60
N ASN A 218 -9.35 5.20 30.59
CA ASN A 218 -10.78 5.52 30.57
C ASN A 218 -11.68 4.27 30.65
N ASN A 219 -11.18 3.14 30.15
CA ASN A 219 -11.90 1.86 30.17
C ASN A 219 -11.48 0.93 31.32
N GLY A 220 -10.57 1.37 32.20
CA GLY A 220 -10.07 0.57 33.31
C GLY A 220 -9.26 -0.67 32.92
N THR A 221 -8.74 -0.71 31.69
CA THR A 221 -7.98 -1.84 31.12
C THR A 221 -6.47 -1.57 31.06
N TRP A 222 -5.99 -0.51 31.71
CA TRP A 222 -4.58 -0.15 31.74
C TRP A 222 -3.81 -0.89 32.84
N GLU A 223 -2.73 -1.57 32.46
CA GLU A 223 -1.77 -2.16 33.39
C GLU A 223 -0.41 -1.48 33.28
N GLU A 224 0.15 -1.10 34.44
CA GLU A 224 1.51 -0.55 34.50
C GLU A 224 2.53 -1.64 34.20
N GLY A 225 3.42 -1.36 33.25
CA GLY A 225 4.46 -2.30 32.85
C GLY A 225 5.53 -2.33 33.92
N THR A 226 5.88 -3.50 34.43
CA THR A 226 7.12 -3.69 35.19
C THR A 226 8.01 -4.65 34.42
N GLN A 227 9.26 -4.27 34.21
CA GLN A 227 10.27 -5.14 33.62
C GLN A 227 11.02 -5.85 34.74
N GLN A 228 10.93 -7.18 34.79
CA GLN A 228 11.76 -8.00 35.67
C GLN A 228 13.05 -8.37 34.92
N SER A 229 14.19 -8.03 35.50
CA SER A 229 15.50 -8.49 35.04
C SER A 229 16.06 -9.47 36.06
N THR A 230 16.34 -10.70 35.62
CA THR A 230 17.03 -11.71 36.42
C THR A 230 18.50 -11.72 36.04
N THR A 231 19.37 -11.29 36.96
CA THR A 231 20.82 -11.38 36.78
C THR A 231 21.34 -12.56 37.58
N GLN A 232 21.98 -13.50 36.90
CA GLN A 232 22.72 -14.59 37.53
C GLN A 232 24.18 -14.16 37.69
N ARG A 233 24.70 -14.18 38.92
CA ARG A 233 26.14 -14.01 39.17
C ARG A 233 26.72 -15.33 39.64
N GLU A 234 27.70 -15.82 38.89
CA GLU A 234 28.52 -16.93 39.30
C GLU A 234 29.59 -16.44 40.28
N GLN A 235 29.56 -16.94 41.52
CA GLN A 235 30.60 -16.64 42.50
C GLN A 235 31.79 -17.56 42.24
N LYS A 236 32.94 -16.98 41.88
CA LYS A 236 34.21 -17.70 41.69
C LYS A 236 35.13 -17.48 42.89
N ASP A 237 35.89 -18.50 43.25
CA ASP A 237 36.93 -18.39 44.29
C ASP A 237 38.19 -17.67 43.77
N ARG A 238 39.16 -17.44 44.66
CA ARG A 238 40.43 -16.76 44.32
C ARG A 238 41.29 -17.51 43.29
N ARG A 239 40.95 -18.75 42.95
CA ARG A 239 41.64 -19.58 41.95
C ARG A 239 40.83 -19.75 40.66
N GLY A 240 39.67 -19.09 40.55
CA GLY A 240 38.83 -19.06 39.37
C GLY A 240 37.78 -20.18 39.28
N ASN A 241 37.66 -21.07 40.28
CA ASN A 241 36.66 -22.12 40.29
C ASN A 241 35.31 -21.61 40.81
N SER A 242 34.21 -22.01 40.17
CA SER A 242 32.86 -21.61 40.58
C SER A 242 32.46 -22.29 41.88
N LYS A 243 32.04 -21.48 42.87
CA LYS A 243 31.59 -21.90 44.21
C LYS A 243 30.07 -21.91 44.37
N GLY A 244 29.34 -21.34 43.42
CA GLY A 244 27.87 -21.27 43.43
C GLY A 244 27.34 -20.16 42.52
N SER A 245 26.02 -20.15 42.31
CA SER A 245 25.32 -19.11 41.55
C SER A 245 24.32 -18.39 42.46
N ALA A 246 24.34 -17.06 42.44
CA ALA A 246 23.35 -16.22 43.10
C ALA A 246 22.47 -15.55 42.05
N ASN A 247 21.15 -15.69 42.19
CA ASN A 247 20.16 -15.07 41.31
C ASN A 247 19.59 -13.83 42.00
N THR A 248 19.64 -12.67 41.34
CA THR A 248 18.97 -11.45 41.80
C THR A 248 17.92 -11.03 40.79
N VAL A 249 16.68 -10.91 41.24
CA VAL A 249 15.55 -10.39 40.43
C VAL A 249 15.37 -8.92 40.79
N THR A 250 15.51 -8.03 39.81
CA THR A 250 15.26 -6.59 39.97
C THR A 250 14.09 -6.17 39.11
N THR A 251 13.09 -5.51 39.69
CA THR A 251 11.93 -4.95 38.98
C THR A 251 12.14 -3.46 38.70
N LYS A 252 12.00 -3.04 37.44
CA LYS A 252 12.05 -1.63 37.01
C LYS A 252 10.72 -1.21 36.38
N PRO A 253 10.30 0.07 36.52
CA PRO A 253 9.12 0.57 35.84
C PRO A 253 9.34 0.58 34.32
N ALA A 254 8.34 0.14 33.56
CA ALA A 254 8.35 0.04 32.11
C ALA A 254 7.08 0.66 31.51
N LYS A 255 7.06 0.80 30.18
CA LYS A 255 5.88 1.26 29.44
C LYS A 255 4.71 0.31 29.69
N GLY A 256 3.65 0.80 30.31
CA GLY A 256 2.39 0.06 30.52
C GLY A 256 1.68 -0.30 29.23
N HIS A 257 0.73 -1.22 29.33
CA HIS A 257 -0.01 -1.78 28.21
C HIS A 257 -1.47 -2.02 28.61
N SER A 258 -2.35 -2.14 27.62
CA SER A 258 -3.75 -2.47 27.88
C SER A 258 -3.93 -3.99 27.93
N THR A 259 -4.65 -4.50 28.93
CA THR A 259 -4.97 -5.92 29.08
C THR A 259 -6.46 -6.18 28.94
N LYS A 260 -6.80 -7.38 28.49
CA LYS A 260 -8.20 -7.77 28.34
C LYS A 260 -8.85 -7.88 29.73
N PRO A 261 -9.96 -7.18 30.00
CA PRO A 261 -10.63 -7.27 31.28
C PRO A 261 -11.06 -8.72 31.53
N LYS A 262 -10.77 -9.23 32.72
CA LYS A 262 -11.23 -10.55 33.15
C LYS A 262 -12.76 -10.50 33.18
N SER A 263 -13.43 -11.32 32.38
CA SER A 263 -14.89 -11.38 32.36
C SER A 263 -15.38 -11.62 33.79
N ASN A 264 -16.02 -10.62 34.39
CA ASN A 264 -16.70 -10.80 35.66
C ASN A 264 -17.80 -11.83 35.43
N LYS A 265 -17.56 -13.05 35.93
CA LYS A 265 -18.54 -14.12 36.03
C LYS A 265 -19.74 -13.50 36.75
N LYS A 266 -20.83 -13.23 36.02
CA LYS A 266 -22.05 -12.66 36.58
C LYS A 266 -22.43 -13.50 37.80
N TRP A 267 -22.30 -12.95 39.00
CA TRP A 267 -22.86 -13.57 40.19
C TRP A 267 -24.38 -13.52 40.02
N SER A 268 -24.97 -14.67 39.68
CA SER A 268 -26.41 -14.87 39.79
C SER A 268 -26.75 -14.88 41.27
N ASN A 269 -27.22 -13.74 41.80
CA ASN A 269 -27.93 -13.70 43.07
C ASN A 269 -29.29 -14.41 42.88
N ALA A 270 -29.27 -15.74 42.91
CA ALA A 270 -30.45 -16.53 43.20
C ALA A 270 -30.54 -16.63 44.73
N SER A 271 -31.19 -15.64 45.34
CA SER A 271 -31.68 -15.74 46.71
C SER A 271 -32.63 -16.93 46.81
N LYS A 272 -32.14 -18.05 47.34
CA LYS A 272 -32.97 -19.12 47.90
C LYS A 272 -33.71 -18.54 49.09
N ILE A 273 -34.92 -18.06 48.85
CA ILE A 273 -35.94 -17.91 49.89
C ILE A 273 -36.36 -19.34 50.25
N GLN A 274 -36.00 -19.78 51.45
CA GLN A 274 -36.61 -20.95 52.07
C GLN A 274 -37.92 -20.50 52.71
N TYR A 275 -39.02 -21.12 52.30
CA TYR A 275 -40.24 -21.27 53.10
C TYR A 275 -40.42 -22.76 53.34
#